data_AF-A0A6L6FDF9-F1
#
_entry.id   AF-A0A6L6FDF9-F1
#
_cell.length_a   1.000
_cell.length_b   1.000
_cell.length_c   1.000
_cell.angle_alpha   90.00
_cell.angle_beta   90.00
_cell.angle_gamma   90.00
#
_symmetry.space_group_name_H-M   'P 1'
#
loop_
_entity.id
_entity.type
_entity.pdbx_description
1 polymer ?
#
loop_
_entity_poly.entity_id
_entity_poly.type
_entity_poly.pdbx_seq_one_letter_code
_entity_poly.pdbx_strand_id
1 'polypeptide(L)'
;MIRNSTLIIFMLFLCACHGSNDVNKNNVIEHGNPYGEYQNKEPSRFLIALQFMYLSEFKKSSSLMKNHDYNKQAYGKIVYDFIGLNKKCFDEGIGYKEASKLYYDSLDRSNIPHDAWFFSHIFNALDEKDSEIIWKGYLYTINKGGRKEETAVLMKIWYSMIREATNSSSEKQKESIAWLSIVRKMPVMNSIENTISEIWTNAVIANIMEGD
;
A
#
# COMPACT_ATOMS: atom_id res chain seq x y z
N MET A 1 27.18 -11.14 1.08
CA MET A 1 26.63 -11.03 -0.28
C MET A 1 25.21 -10.41 -0.29
N ILE A 2 24.97 -9.29 0.41
CA ILE A 2 23.62 -8.69 0.63
C ILE A 2 23.48 -7.30 -0.04
N ARG A 3 24.54 -6.80 -0.69
CA ARG A 3 24.58 -5.44 -1.27
C ARG A 3 23.84 -5.29 -2.61
N ASN A 4 23.60 -6.40 -3.33
CA ASN A 4 23.02 -6.37 -4.68
C ASN A 4 21.49 -6.39 -4.68
N SER A 5 20.84 -7.02 -3.69
CA SER A 5 19.38 -7.09 -3.60
C SER A 5 18.76 -5.71 -3.35
N THR A 6 19.41 -4.87 -2.56
CA THR A 6 19.00 -3.48 -2.32
C THR A 6 19.08 -2.64 -3.58
N LEU A 7 20.08 -2.88 -4.44
CA LEU A 7 20.32 -2.15 -5.70
C LEU A 7 19.31 -2.52 -6.80
N ILE A 8 18.85 -3.76 -6.84
CA ILE A 8 17.84 -4.23 -7.81
C ILE A 8 16.45 -3.66 -7.45
N ILE A 9 16.09 -3.67 -6.16
CA ILE A 9 14.89 -2.98 -5.66
C ILE A 9 15.01 -1.47 -5.93
N PHE A 10 16.21 -0.88 -5.81
CA PHE A 10 16.47 0.53 -6.11
C PHE A 10 16.32 0.89 -7.61
N MET A 11 16.72 0.00 -8.51
CA MET A 11 16.60 0.19 -9.97
C MET A 11 15.14 0.10 -10.44
N LEU A 12 14.36 -0.83 -9.89
CA LEU A 12 12.94 -1.00 -10.23
C LEU A 12 12.10 0.21 -9.80
N PHE A 13 12.50 0.91 -8.73
CA PHE A 13 11.88 2.16 -8.29
C PHE A 13 12.18 3.36 -9.21
N LEU A 14 13.36 3.43 -9.84
CA LEU A 14 13.71 4.53 -10.75
C LEU A 14 12.95 4.46 -12.08
N CYS A 15 12.55 3.27 -12.51
CA CYS A 15 11.70 3.09 -13.70
C CYS A 15 10.24 3.49 -13.45
N ALA A 16 9.71 3.36 -12.23
CA ALA A 16 8.35 3.79 -11.89
C ALA A 16 8.21 5.33 -11.76
N CYS A 17 9.31 6.05 -11.55
CA CYS A 17 9.32 7.52 -11.44
C CYS A 17 9.46 8.27 -12.77
N HIS A 18 9.64 7.59 -13.92
CA HIS A 18 9.84 8.24 -15.22
C HIS A 18 8.61 8.22 -16.15
N GLY A 19 7.44 7.78 -15.68
CA GLY A 19 6.22 7.72 -16.49
C GLY A 19 5.19 8.80 -16.18
N SER A 20 5.44 10.06 -16.57
CA SER A 20 4.41 11.09 -16.86
C SER A 20 5.05 12.47 -17.16
N ASN A 21 5.94 12.54 -18.15
CA ASN A 21 6.16 13.79 -18.87
C ASN A 21 5.30 13.72 -20.13
N ASP A 22 4.03 14.12 -20.01
CA ASP A 22 3.22 14.71 -21.09
C ASP A 22 1.77 14.91 -20.61
N VAL A 23 1.53 15.98 -19.85
CA VAL A 23 0.21 16.61 -19.86
C VAL A 23 0.40 18.11 -19.97
N ASN A 24 -0.05 18.61 -21.12
CA ASN A 24 -0.12 19.98 -21.58
C ASN A 24 -0.29 21.00 -20.45
N LYS A 25 0.68 21.92 -20.35
CA LYS A 25 0.50 23.22 -19.70
C LYS A 25 -0.61 23.95 -20.45
N ASN A 26 -1.82 24.02 -19.88
CA ASN A 26 -2.71 25.18 -19.92
C ASN A 26 -4.02 24.85 -19.19
N ASN A 27 -4.48 25.82 -18.39
CA ASN A 27 -5.64 25.82 -17.48
C ASN A 27 -5.35 25.37 -16.05
N VAL A 28 -4.51 26.16 -15.37
CA VAL A 28 -4.51 26.23 -13.89
C VAL A 28 -5.71 27.08 -13.48
N ILE A 29 -6.77 26.43 -13.01
CA ILE A 29 -7.73 27.06 -12.11
C ILE A 29 -7.13 26.94 -10.71
N GLU A 30 -6.79 28.08 -10.12
CA GLU A 30 -6.23 28.22 -8.78
C GLU A 30 -7.22 27.73 -7.72
N HIS A 31 -7.12 26.46 -7.37
CA HIS A 31 -7.42 26.00 -6.03
C HIS A 31 -6.10 25.49 -5.44
N GLY A 32 -5.64 26.18 -4.38
CA GLY A 32 -4.33 26.01 -3.76
C GLY A 32 -3.92 24.55 -3.70
N ASN A 33 -2.84 24.24 -4.41
CA ASN A 33 -2.32 22.90 -4.59
C ASN A 33 -1.81 22.36 -3.24
N PRO A 34 -2.51 21.44 -2.56
CA PRO A 34 -2.04 20.87 -1.31
C PRO A 34 -0.83 19.95 -1.51
N TYR A 35 -0.48 19.61 -2.75
CA TYR A 35 0.76 18.90 -3.06
C TYR A 35 2.00 19.80 -3.00
N GLY A 36 1.85 21.13 -3.01
CA GLY A 36 2.98 22.07 -3.03
C GLY A 36 3.86 22.01 -1.78
N GLU A 37 3.27 21.80 -0.60
CA GLU A 37 4.02 21.68 0.66
C GLU A 37 4.80 20.35 0.79
N TYR A 38 4.45 19.38 -0.05
CA TYR A 38 5.04 18.06 -0.09
C TYR A 38 6.18 17.97 -1.13
N GLN A 39 6.56 19.02 -1.84
CA GLN A 39 7.60 18.90 -2.89
C GLN A 39 9.05 18.99 -2.39
N ASN A 40 9.31 19.47 -1.17
CA ASN A 40 10.67 19.88 -0.79
C ASN A 40 11.35 19.12 0.36
N LYS A 41 10.76 18.01 0.83
CA LYS A 41 11.42 17.04 1.71
C LYS A 41 10.87 15.67 1.33
N GLU A 42 11.64 14.83 0.65
CA GLU A 42 11.17 13.49 0.26
C GLU A 42 11.67 12.40 1.21
N PRO A 43 10.92 12.07 2.28
CA PRO A 43 10.69 10.68 2.60
C PRO A 43 9.73 10.13 1.54
N SER A 44 10.16 9.06 0.89
CA SER A 44 9.40 8.28 -0.09
C SER A 44 7.96 8.07 0.38
N ARG A 45 7.00 8.31 -0.52
CA ARG A 45 5.54 8.23 -0.29
C ARG A 45 4.93 6.97 -0.90
N PHE A 46 5.75 5.93 -1.09
CA PHE A 46 5.33 4.77 -1.86
C PHE A 46 4.16 4.05 -1.19
N LEU A 47 4.17 3.88 0.14
CA LEU A 47 3.08 3.21 0.83
C LEU A 47 1.78 4.03 0.83
N ILE A 48 1.86 5.36 0.73
CA ILE A 48 0.68 6.21 0.50
C ILE A 48 0.15 5.99 -0.92
N ALA A 49 1.04 6.03 -1.92
CA ALA A 49 0.67 5.81 -3.31
C ALA A 49 0.05 4.42 -3.52
N LEU A 50 0.59 3.39 -2.87
CA LEU A 50 0.11 2.02 -2.95
C LEU A 50 -1.34 1.88 -2.45
N GLN A 51 -1.73 2.62 -1.40
CA GLN A 51 -3.11 2.64 -0.92
C GLN A 51 -4.07 3.22 -1.97
N PHE A 52 -3.65 4.25 -2.69
CA PHE A 52 -4.47 4.85 -3.73
C PHE A 52 -4.51 4.01 -5.01
N MET A 53 -3.44 3.30 -5.33
CA MET A 53 -3.45 2.28 -6.39
C MET A 53 -4.39 1.13 -6.03
N TYR A 54 -4.37 0.68 -4.78
CA TYR A 54 -5.28 -0.34 -4.28
C TYR A 54 -6.75 0.10 -4.40
N LEU A 55 -7.08 1.32 -3.92
CA LEU A 55 -8.43 1.88 -4.03
C LEU A 55 -8.90 1.98 -5.49
N SER A 56 -8.00 2.34 -6.41
CA SER A 56 -8.28 2.39 -7.85
C SER A 56 -8.56 0.99 -8.43
N GLU A 57 -7.76 -0.02 -8.08
CA GLU A 57 -7.99 -1.41 -8.50
C GLU A 57 -9.24 -2.01 -7.86
N PHE A 58 -9.54 -1.68 -6.60
CA PHE A 58 -10.77 -2.07 -5.93
C PHE A 58 -11.99 -1.50 -6.68
N LYS A 59 -11.97 -0.22 -7.05
CA LYS A 59 -13.03 0.40 -7.87
C LYS A 59 -13.25 -0.34 -9.20
N LYS A 60 -12.18 -0.79 -9.87
CA LYS A 60 -12.26 -1.54 -11.13
C LYS A 60 -12.79 -2.97 -10.97
N SER A 61 -12.69 -3.56 -9.78
CA SER A 61 -13.07 -4.95 -9.54
C SER A 61 -14.40 -5.11 -8.80
N SER A 62 -14.76 -4.15 -7.96
CA SER A 62 -15.99 -4.17 -7.14
C SER A 62 -17.21 -3.72 -7.93
N SER A 63 -18.21 -4.60 -8.06
CA SER A 63 -19.52 -4.26 -8.65
C SER A 63 -20.26 -3.20 -7.83
N LEU A 64 -20.11 -3.23 -6.50
CA LEU A 64 -20.66 -2.22 -5.59
C LEU A 64 -20.11 -0.83 -5.92
N MET A 65 -18.82 -0.72 -6.25
CA MET A 65 -18.24 0.56 -6.66
C MET A 65 -18.50 0.95 -8.11
N LYS A 66 -18.67 -0.01 -9.03
CA LYS A 66 -18.98 0.27 -10.44
C LYS A 66 -20.39 0.83 -10.65
N ASN A 67 -21.35 0.32 -9.88
CA ASN A 67 -22.76 0.68 -10.03
C ASN A 67 -23.12 1.98 -9.31
N HIS A 68 -22.21 2.50 -8.48
CA HIS A 68 -22.39 3.77 -7.82
C HIS A 68 -21.67 4.86 -8.62
N ASP A 69 -22.37 5.95 -8.91
CA ASP A 69 -21.81 7.09 -9.63
C ASP A 69 -20.85 7.89 -8.74
N TYR A 70 -19.67 7.31 -8.48
CA TYR A 70 -18.58 7.98 -7.80
C TYR A 70 -17.98 9.02 -8.73
N ASN A 71 -18.54 10.22 -8.68
CA ASN A 71 -17.94 11.36 -9.34
C ASN A 71 -16.48 11.54 -8.87
N LYS A 72 -15.66 12.15 -9.72
CA LYS A 72 -14.23 12.39 -9.46
C LYS A 72 -14.00 13.17 -8.14
N GLN A 73 -14.98 13.97 -7.71
CA GLN A 73 -14.92 14.79 -6.50
C GLN A 73 -14.99 13.96 -5.21
N ALA A 74 -15.84 12.94 -5.14
CA ALA A 74 -15.94 12.04 -3.99
C ALA A 74 -14.62 11.28 -3.75
N TYR A 75 -14.00 10.79 -4.82
CA TYR A 75 -12.71 10.10 -4.75
C TYR A 75 -11.58 11.03 -4.26
N GLY A 76 -11.53 12.26 -4.77
CA GLY A 76 -10.57 13.27 -4.31
C GLY A 76 -10.73 13.60 -2.83
N LYS A 77 -11.97 13.71 -2.34
CA LYS A 77 -12.26 13.95 -0.92
C LYS A 77 -11.72 12.85 -0.02
N ILE A 78 -11.91 11.59 -0.39
CA ILE A 78 -11.40 10.43 0.38
C ILE A 78 -9.88 10.42 0.44
N VAL A 79 -9.21 10.76 -0.66
CA VAL A 79 -7.75 10.89 -0.69
C VAL A 79 -7.28 11.91 0.35
N TYR A 80 -7.93 13.08 0.40
CA TYR A 80 -7.61 14.11 1.39
C TYR A 80 -7.92 13.66 2.83
N ASP A 81 -9.09 13.06 3.04
CA ASP A 81 -9.49 12.56 4.35
C ASP A 81 -8.49 11.50 4.88
N PHE A 82 -8.03 10.59 4.01
CA PHE A 82 -7.05 9.56 4.39
C PHE A 82 -5.67 10.15 4.73
N ILE A 83 -5.22 11.18 4.01
CA ILE A 83 -3.97 11.88 4.33
C ILE A 83 -4.10 12.58 5.69
N GLY A 84 -5.23 13.26 5.94
CA GLY A 84 -5.51 13.91 7.22
C GLY A 84 -5.55 12.92 8.37
N LEU A 85 -6.24 11.79 8.19
CA LEU A 85 -6.32 10.71 9.19
C LEU A 85 -4.95 10.10 9.49
N ASN A 86 -4.10 9.88 8.48
CA ASN A 86 -2.73 9.39 8.68
C ASN A 86 -1.93 10.32 9.58
N LYS A 87 -2.00 11.64 9.34
CA LYS A 87 -1.29 12.63 10.15
C LYS A 87 -1.83 12.65 11.58
N LYS A 88 -3.16 12.66 11.74
CA LYS A 88 -3.81 12.59 13.05
C LYS A 88 -3.35 11.37 13.84
N CYS A 89 -3.40 10.19 13.21
CA CYS A 89 -3.04 8.95 13.88
C CYS A 89 -1.57 8.93 14.32
N PHE A 90 -0.69 9.54 13.53
CA PHE A 90 0.72 9.68 13.90
C PHE A 90 0.93 10.64 15.08
N ASP A 91 0.31 11.82 15.04
CA ASP A 91 0.49 12.85 16.07
C ASP A 91 -0.09 12.43 17.42
N GLU A 92 -1.24 11.76 17.41
CA GLU A 92 -1.95 11.32 18.61
C GLU A 92 -1.54 9.91 19.06
N GLY A 93 -0.68 9.21 18.31
CA GLY A 93 -0.23 7.86 18.65
C GLY A 93 -1.33 6.81 18.59
N ILE A 94 -2.29 6.98 17.68
CA ILE A 94 -3.48 6.12 17.54
C ILE A 94 -3.07 4.74 17.02
N GLY A 95 -3.49 3.69 17.74
CA GLY A 95 -3.27 2.29 17.37
C GLY A 95 -4.23 1.78 16.27
N TYR A 96 -3.97 0.59 15.73
CA TYR A 96 -4.65 0.12 14.51
C TYR A 96 -6.18 -0.03 14.67
N LYS A 97 -6.65 -0.44 15.85
CA LYS A 97 -8.09 -0.64 16.12
C LYS A 97 -8.88 0.66 16.08
N GLU A 98 -8.34 1.70 16.70
CA GLU A 98 -8.98 3.02 16.70
C GLU A 98 -8.84 3.70 15.34
N ALA A 99 -7.68 3.56 14.68
CA ALA A 99 -7.52 3.99 13.30
C ALA A 99 -8.57 3.34 12.39
N SER A 100 -8.79 2.02 12.49
CA SER A 100 -9.79 1.32 11.67
C SER A 100 -11.18 1.94 11.80
N LYS A 101 -11.61 2.28 13.02
CA LYS A 101 -12.90 2.97 13.24
C LYS A 101 -12.96 4.32 12.53
N LEU A 102 -11.91 5.15 12.65
CA LEU A 102 -11.86 6.45 12.00
C LEU A 102 -11.90 6.36 10.46
N TYR A 103 -11.20 5.37 9.90
CA TYR A 103 -11.19 5.11 8.46
C TYR A 103 -12.55 4.59 7.98
N TYR A 104 -13.15 3.64 8.68
CA TYR A 104 -14.48 3.12 8.37
C TYR A 104 -15.56 4.20 8.45
N ASP A 105 -15.56 5.04 9.48
CA ASP A 105 -16.47 6.18 9.57
C ASP A 105 -16.32 7.15 8.38
N SER A 106 -15.10 7.33 7.87
CA SER A 106 -14.83 8.16 6.70
C SER A 106 -15.35 7.56 5.40
N LEU A 107 -15.18 6.25 5.26
CA LEU A 107 -15.69 5.48 4.12
C LEU A 107 -17.22 5.43 4.11
N ASP A 108 -17.85 5.21 5.27
CA ASP A 108 -19.31 5.18 5.43
C ASP A 108 -19.95 6.52 5.05
N ARG A 109 -19.36 7.65 5.49
CA ARG A 109 -19.80 9.00 5.07
C ARG A 109 -19.71 9.23 3.56
N SER A 110 -18.88 8.44 2.88
CA SER A 110 -18.66 8.51 1.44
C SER A 110 -19.33 7.36 0.68
N ASN A 111 -20.12 6.53 1.37
CA ASN A 111 -20.76 5.30 0.89
C ASN A 111 -19.80 4.26 0.28
N ILE A 112 -18.51 4.31 0.62
CA ILE A 112 -17.50 3.39 0.08
C ILE A 112 -17.40 2.15 0.97
N PRO A 113 -17.32 0.93 0.39
CA PRO A 113 -17.08 -0.29 1.16
C PRO A 113 -15.78 -0.23 1.97
N HIS A 114 -15.80 -0.78 3.19
CA HIS A 114 -14.63 -0.83 4.08
C HIS A 114 -13.42 -1.52 3.42
N ASP A 115 -13.67 -2.57 2.64
CA ASP A 115 -12.65 -3.31 1.87
C ASP A 115 -11.92 -2.46 0.82
N ALA A 116 -12.43 -1.28 0.49
CA ALA A 116 -11.73 -0.35 -0.38
C ALA A 116 -10.49 0.28 0.28
N TRP A 117 -10.40 0.23 1.62
CA TRP A 117 -9.22 0.65 2.35
C TRP A 117 -8.17 -0.46 2.38
N PHE A 118 -6.96 -0.12 1.96
CA PHE A 118 -5.82 -1.03 1.82
C PHE A 118 -5.53 -1.90 3.07
N PHE A 119 -5.74 -1.35 4.27
CA PHE A 119 -5.47 -2.06 5.52
C PHE A 119 -6.66 -2.89 6.03
N SER A 120 -7.85 -2.77 5.45
CA SER A 120 -9.06 -3.45 5.94
C SER A 120 -8.85 -4.96 6.03
N HIS A 121 -8.59 -5.61 4.89
CA HIS A 121 -8.33 -7.06 4.86
C HIS A 121 -7.07 -7.45 5.65
N ILE A 122 -6.06 -6.58 5.73
CA ILE A 122 -4.83 -6.86 6.50
C ILE A 122 -5.16 -6.99 7.99
N PHE A 123 -5.96 -6.09 8.53
CA PHE A 123 -6.31 -6.10 9.96
C PHE A 123 -7.36 -7.14 10.32
N ASN A 124 -8.18 -7.59 9.37
CA ASN A 124 -9.09 -8.71 9.56
C ASN A 124 -8.38 -10.08 9.48
N ALA A 125 -7.31 -10.18 8.67
CA ALA A 125 -6.53 -11.40 8.53
C ALA A 125 -5.56 -11.64 9.70
N LEU A 126 -4.85 -10.60 10.15
CA LEU A 126 -3.73 -10.74 11.06
C LEU A 126 -4.14 -10.70 12.54
N ASP A 127 -3.26 -11.16 13.42
CA ASP A 127 -3.45 -10.99 14.87
C ASP A 127 -3.13 -9.56 15.32
N GLU A 128 -3.56 -9.21 16.53
CA GLU A 128 -3.44 -7.84 17.05
C GLU A 128 -2.00 -7.34 17.10
N LYS A 129 -1.04 -8.24 17.37
CA LYS A 129 0.37 -7.89 17.47
C LYS A 129 0.93 -7.56 16.10
N ASP A 130 0.67 -8.40 15.11
CA ASP A 130 1.11 -8.17 13.73
C ASP A 130 0.45 -6.92 13.13
N SER A 131 -0.85 -6.71 13.36
CA SER A 131 -1.57 -5.50 12.92
C SER A 131 -1.00 -4.23 13.51
N GLU A 132 -0.72 -4.21 14.82
CA GLU A 132 -0.17 -3.04 15.49
C GLU A 132 1.27 -2.73 15.04
N ILE A 133 2.10 -3.75 14.82
CA ILE A 133 3.46 -3.59 14.26
C ILE A 133 3.39 -2.99 12.86
N ILE A 134 2.53 -3.52 11.99
CA ILE A 134 2.34 -3.01 10.63
C ILE A 134 1.88 -1.56 10.66
N TRP A 135 0.88 -1.25 11.48
CA TRP A 135 0.30 0.09 11.56
C TRP A 135 1.30 1.13 12.07
N LYS A 136 2.00 0.85 13.18
CA LYS A 136 3.05 1.74 13.70
C LYS A 136 4.21 1.89 12.74
N GLY A 137 4.62 0.79 12.09
CA GLY A 137 5.64 0.81 11.06
C GLY A 137 5.22 1.72 9.91
N TYR A 138 4.01 1.55 9.39
CA TYR A 138 3.45 2.39 8.34
C TYR A 138 3.43 3.88 8.73
N LEU A 139 2.85 4.23 9.89
CA LEU A 139 2.80 5.62 10.34
C LEU A 139 4.18 6.22 10.54
N TYR A 140 5.14 5.45 11.07
CA TYR A 140 6.53 5.89 11.17
C TYR A 140 7.12 6.16 9.78
N THR A 141 6.94 5.23 8.84
CA THR A 141 7.56 5.33 7.50
C THR A 141 7.14 6.56 6.73
N ILE A 142 5.85 6.90 6.76
CA ILE A 142 5.33 8.02 5.98
C ILE A 142 5.60 9.40 6.61
N ASN A 143 5.94 9.45 7.91
CA ASN A 143 6.15 10.70 8.65
C ASN A 143 7.63 10.98 8.95
N LYS A 144 8.41 9.95 9.30
CA LYS A 144 9.81 10.08 9.77
C LYS A 144 10.78 9.09 9.14
N GLY A 145 10.29 7.98 8.59
CA GLY A 145 11.13 6.95 7.99
C GLY A 145 11.59 7.28 6.58
N GLY A 146 12.23 6.30 5.95
CA GLY A 146 12.64 6.38 4.56
C GLY A 146 12.33 5.09 3.80
N ARG A 147 12.94 4.98 2.62
CA ARG A 147 12.71 3.88 1.67
C ARG A 147 12.97 2.49 2.25
N LYS A 148 13.95 2.37 3.14
CA LYS A 148 14.30 1.09 3.78
C LYS A 148 13.17 0.64 4.69
N GLU A 149 12.65 1.56 5.49
CA GLU A 149 11.57 1.27 6.43
C GLU A 149 10.25 1.02 5.68
N GLU A 150 9.95 1.78 4.61
CA GLU A 150 8.79 1.50 3.75
C GLU A 150 8.85 0.10 3.14
N THR A 151 10.01 -0.27 2.60
CA THR A 151 10.24 -1.62 2.06
C THR A 151 10.03 -2.69 3.14
N ALA A 152 10.55 -2.47 4.35
CA ALA A 152 10.38 -3.41 5.45
C ALA A 152 8.90 -3.62 5.83
N VAL A 153 8.12 -2.54 5.88
CA VAL A 153 6.67 -2.62 6.15
C VAL A 153 5.95 -3.35 5.02
N LEU A 154 6.24 -3.02 3.76
CA LEU A 154 5.65 -3.70 2.61
C LEU A 154 5.92 -5.20 2.63
N MET A 155 7.18 -5.59 2.86
CA MET A 155 7.57 -7.00 2.90
C MET A 155 6.91 -7.72 4.08
N LYS A 156 6.80 -7.08 5.24
CA LYS A 156 6.09 -7.64 6.39
C LYS A 156 4.61 -7.87 6.07
N ILE A 157 3.93 -6.91 5.43
CA ILE A 157 2.54 -7.09 4.96
C ILE A 157 2.49 -8.26 3.98
N TRP A 158 3.28 -8.21 2.91
CA TRP A 158 3.27 -9.22 1.84
C TRP A 158 3.45 -10.64 2.36
N TYR A 159 4.51 -10.89 3.15
CA TYR A 159 4.76 -12.22 3.70
C TYR A 159 3.68 -12.67 4.69
N SER A 160 3.15 -11.76 5.51
CA SER A 160 2.12 -12.12 6.49
C SER A 160 0.83 -12.54 5.78
N MET A 161 0.45 -11.82 4.71
CA MET A 161 -0.75 -12.13 3.91
C MET A 161 -0.57 -13.40 3.08
N ILE A 162 0.60 -13.64 2.47
CA ILE A 162 0.88 -14.90 1.75
C ILE A 162 0.83 -16.08 2.72
N ARG A 163 1.48 -15.99 3.88
CA ARG A 163 1.48 -17.04 4.89
C ARG A 163 0.06 -17.35 5.35
N GLU A 164 -0.73 -16.33 5.67
CA GLU A 164 -2.12 -16.52 6.12
C GLU A 164 -3.01 -17.12 5.01
N ALA A 165 -2.80 -16.76 3.75
CA ALA A 165 -3.51 -17.37 2.63
C ALA A 165 -3.22 -18.87 2.45
N THR A 166 -2.07 -19.37 2.91
CA THR A 166 -1.69 -20.79 2.84
C THR A 166 -2.17 -21.63 4.03
N ASN A 167 -2.72 -21.00 5.07
CA ASN A 167 -3.26 -21.70 6.23
C ASN A 167 -4.58 -22.42 5.91
N SER A 168 -5.04 -23.32 6.80
CA SER A 168 -6.30 -24.04 6.65
C SER A 168 -7.52 -23.10 6.68
N SER A 169 -8.64 -23.55 6.09
CA SER A 169 -9.81 -22.73 5.79
C SER A 169 -10.37 -21.98 7.01
N SER A 170 -10.05 -20.70 7.10
CA SER A 170 -10.52 -19.78 8.13
C SER A 170 -10.96 -18.46 7.50
N GLU A 171 -11.70 -17.64 8.25
CA GLU A 171 -12.10 -16.31 7.77
C GLU A 171 -10.87 -15.44 7.45
N LYS A 172 -9.81 -15.57 8.25
CA LYS A 172 -8.52 -14.88 8.04
C LYS A 172 -7.85 -15.26 6.71
N GLN A 173 -8.00 -16.51 6.29
CA GLN A 173 -7.52 -16.97 4.99
C GLN A 173 -8.26 -16.24 3.86
N LYS A 174 -9.59 -16.11 3.97
CA LYS A 174 -10.40 -15.43 2.94
C LYS A 174 -10.02 -13.96 2.81
N GLU A 175 -9.85 -13.26 3.93
CA GLU A 175 -9.37 -11.87 3.97
C GLU A 175 -8.01 -11.74 3.27
N SER A 176 -7.10 -12.69 3.53
CA SER A 176 -5.78 -12.72 2.91
C SER A 176 -5.83 -12.93 1.40
N ILE A 177 -6.65 -13.89 0.95
CA ILE A 177 -6.88 -14.18 -0.48
C ILE A 177 -7.53 -12.97 -1.16
N ALA A 178 -8.51 -12.33 -0.53
CA ALA A 178 -9.20 -11.16 -1.06
C ALA A 178 -8.21 -10.01 -1.30
N TRP A 179 -7.39 -9.69 -0.30
CA TRP A 179 -6.33 -8.69 -0.43
C TRP A 179 -5.36 -9.02 -1.57
N LEU A 180 -4.82 -10.25 -1.59
CA LEU A 180 -3.89 -10.74 -2.62
C LEU A 180 -4.48 -10.63 -4.04
N SER A 181 -5.77 -10.92 -4.19
CA SER A 181 -6.47 -10.87 -5.48
C SER A 181 -6.59 -9.46 -6.08
N ILE A 182 -6.54 -8.43 -5.23
CA ILE A 182 -6.57 -7.02 -5.64
C ILE A 182 -5.15 -6.55 -5.90
N VAL A 183 -4.23 -6.78 -4.96
CA VAL A 183 -2.87 -6.24 -5.09
C VAL A 183 -2.11 -6.82 -6.28
N ARG A 184 -2.31 -8.10 -6.62
CA ARG A 184 -1.69 -8.74 -7.80
C ARG A 184 -2.22 -8.22 -9.14
N LYS A 185 -3.27 -7.40 -9.15
CA LYS A 185 -3.71 -6.70 -10.37
C LYS A 185 -2.93 -5.40 -10.58
N MET A 186 -2.25 -4.89 -9.54
CA MET A 186 -1.40 -3.70 -9.66
C MET A 186 -0.07 -4.07 -10.34
N PRO A 187 0.31 -3.42 -11.46
CA PRO A 187 1.57 -3.71 -12.15
C PRO A 187 2.81 -3.61 -11.25
N VAL A 188 2.81 -2.67 -10.29
CA VAL A 188 3.92 -2.49 -9.35
C VAL A 188 4.10 -3.70 -8.44
N MET A 189 3.00 -4.32 -7.98
CA MET A 189 3.08 -5.49 -7.11
C MET A 189 3.49 -6.74 -7.87
N ASN A 190 3.08 -6.89 -9.14
CA ASN A 190 3.56 -7.97 -9.99
C ASN A 190 5.06 -7.87 -10.23
N SER A 191 5.59 -6.66 -10.45
CA SER A 191 7.03 -6.44 -10.57
C SER A 191 7.78 -6.83 -9.29
N ILE A 192 7.24 -6.46 -8.12
CA ILE A 192 7.79 -6.83 -6.82
C ILE A 192 7.75 -8.34 -6.60
N GLU A 193 6.63 -9.01 -6.87
CA GLU A 193 6.46 -10.45 -6.70
C GLU A 193 7.42 -11.25 -7.60
N ASN A 194 7.58 -10.84 -8.87
CA ASN A 194 8.54 -11.45 -9.78
C ASN A 194 9.98 -11.29 -9.26
N THR A 195 10.33 -10.08 -8.79
CA THR A 195 11.66 -9.81 -8.24
C THR A 195 11.95 -10.67 -7.00
N ILE A 196 10.97 -10.81 -6.10
CA ILE A 196 11.10 -11.68 -4.92
C ILE A 196 11.31 -13.14 -5.35
N SER A 197 10.56 -13.60 -6.35
CA SER A 197 10.64 -14.96 -6.87
C SER A 197 11.98 -15.26 -7.54
N GLU A 198 12.51 -14.31 -8.31
CA GLU A 198 13.84 -14.40 -8.92
C GLU A 198 14.95 -14.45 -7.88
N ILE A 199 14.91 -13.57 -6.86
CA ILE A 199 15.87 -13.57 -5.76
C ILE A 199 15.85 -14.91 -5.03
N TRP A 200 14.66 -15.44 -4.75
CA TRP A 200 14.50 -16.73 -4.08
C TRP A 200 15.10 -17.86 -4.92
N THR A 201 14.77 -17.91 -6.21
CA THR A 201 15.26 -18.92 -7.14
C THR A 201 16.78 -18.88 -7.26
N ASN A 202 17.36 -17.69 -7.41
CA ASN A 202 18.80 -17.51 -7.50
C ASN A 202 19.53 -17.87 -6.21
N ALA A 203 18.94 -17.58 -5.04
CA ALA A 203 19.51 -17.98 -3.75
C ALA A 203 19.51 -19.50 -3.57
N VAL A 204 18.44 -20.18 -4.00
CA VAL A 204 18.37 -21.65 -4.00
C VAL A 204 19.42 -22.24 -4.94
N ILE A 205 19.56 -21.72 -6.16
CA ILE A 205 20.57 -22.18 -7.13
C ILE A 205 22.00 -21.97 -6.59
N ALA A 206 22.30 -20.81 -6.00
CA ALA A 206 23.62 -20.53 -5.42
C ALA A 206 23.96 -21.50 -4.28
N ASN A 207 23.01 -21.81 -3.40
CA ASN A 207 23.21 -22.79 -2.33
C ASN A 207 23.43 -24.22 -2.85
N ILE A 208 22.88 -24.56 -4.02
CA ILE A 208 23.14 -25.85 -4.69
C ILE A 208 24.55 -25.86 -5.30
N MET A 209 24.98 -24.75 -5.90
CA MET A 209 26.30 -24.64 -6.57
C MET A 209 27.47 -24.46 -5.60
N GLU A 210 27.25 -23.95 -4.38
CA GLU A 210 28.26 -23.86 -3.31
C GLU A 210 28.38 -25.15 -2.47
N GLY A 211 27.55 -26.17 -2.77
CA GLY A 211 27.47 -27.43 -2.05
C GLY A 211 28.23 -28.62 -2.68
N ASP A 212 29.01 -28.39 -3.73
CA ASP A 212 29.93 -29.36 -4.38
C ASP A 212 31.41 -29.00 -4.10
#